data_AF-A0A059LGA8-F1
#
_entry.id   AF-A0A059LGA8-F1
#
_cell.length_a   1.000
_cell.length_b   1.000
_cell.length_c   1.000
_cell.angle_alpha   90.00
_cell.angle_beta   90.00
_cell.angle_gamma   90.00
#
_symmetry.space_group_name_H-M   'P 1'
#
loop_
_entity.id
_entity.type
_entity.pdbx_description
1 polymer ?
#
loop_
_entity_poly.entity_id
_entity_poly.type
_entity_poly.pdbx_seq_one_letter_code
_entity_poly.pdbx_strand_id
1 'polypeptide(L)'
;MERVQGSKRTERQQAKQAQSLSDTLRSAMRETGPRVVTNEVSKHTYLPTSPRSAATASMFVKAISDCGLRELPVYHNLTPSELYEKALMYEPGSHVLASGALAALSGAKTGRSPKDKRVVREAESEADVWWGEGSPNFEMDEATFIINRERAVDYLNMLDRLYVFDGYAGWDPEARYKIRVVCGRPYHALFMNNMLIRPSQEELASFGTPDFTIYNAGAFPANRRTSYMTSSTSIDMSFKHREMVILGTQYAGEMKKGVFTLMNYWLPKRGILSLHSGCNVGAAGDVTLFFGLSGTGKTTLSADPRRPLIGDDEHGWGDKGVFNIEGGC
;
A
#
# COMPACT_ATOMS: atom_id res chain seq x y z
N MET A 1 -23.15 22.34 -55.71
CA MET A 1 -22.75 20.97 -55.31
C MET A 1 -21.29 20.79 -55.70
N GLU A 2 -20.37 20.85 -54.73
CA GLU A 2 -19.03 20.26 -54.86
C GLU A 2 -18.48 20.00 -53.45
N ARG A 3 -18.13 18.75 -53.18
CA ARG A 3 -17.82 18.19 -51.85
C ARG A 3 -16.32 17.91 -51.69
N VAL A 4 -15.76 18.39 -50.59
CA VAL A 4 -14.96 17.65 -49.58
C VAL A 4 -14.13 16.45 -50.09
N GLN A 5 -12.82 16.64 -50.31
CA GLN A 5 -11.81 15.55 -50.34
C GLN A 5 -10.41 16.00 -49.86
N GLY A 6 -10.30 16.70 -48.74
CA GLY A 6 -9.01 17.18 -48.18
C GLY A 6 -8.41 16.37 -47.02
N SER A 7 -9.17 15.49 -46.35
CA SER A 7 -8.81 15.03 -44.98
C SER A 7 -8.27 13.60 -44.85
N LYS A 8 -8.22 12.78 -45.92
CA LYS A 8 -7.91 11.34 -45.79
C LYS A 8 -6.46 10.93 -46.09
N ARG A 9 -5.60 11.86 -46.55
CA ARG A 9 -4.21 11.52 -46.95
C ARG A 9 -3.19 11.63 -45.82
N THR A 10 -3.43 12.47 -44.82
CA THR A 10 -2.50 12.70 -43.69
C THR A 10 -2.60 11.65 -42.59
N GLU A 11 -3.80 11.15 -42.27
CA GLU A 11 -4.00 10.09 -41.26
C GLU A 11 -3.42 8.74 -41.69
N ARG A 12 -3.46 8.41 -43.00
CA ARG A 12 -2.91 7.15 -43.53
C ARG A 12 -1.37 7.10 -43.52
N GLN A 13 -0.69 8.25 -43.53
CA GLN A 13 0.76 8.33 -43.46
C GLN A 13 1.26 8.26 -42.01
N GLN A 14 0.55 8.88 -41.06
CA GLN A 14 0.85 8.75 -39.63
C GLN A 14 0.53 7.34 -39.10
N ALA A 15 -0.54 6.69 -39.56
CA ALA A 15 -0.87 5.31 -39.18
C ALA A 15 0.17 4.28 -39.66
N LYS A 16 0.77 4.48 -40.85
CA LYS A 16 1.84 3.59 -41.36
C LYS A 16 3.17 3.76 -40.63
N GLN A 17 3.48 4.96 -40.14
CA GLN A 17 4.71 5.21 -39.37
C GLN A 17 4.59 4.68 -37.93
N ALA A 18 3.38 4.70 -37.35
CA ALA A 18 3.08 4.10 -36.04
C ALA A 18 3.04 2.56 -36.07
N GLN A 19 2.59 1.95 -37.19
CA GLN A 19 2.65 0.50 -37.37
C GLN A 19 4.08 -0.03 -37.49
N SER A 20 4.97 0.69 -38.20
CA SER A 20 6.37 0.29 -38.38
C SER A 20 7.20 0.30 -37.08
N LEU A 21 6.89 1.18 -36.13
CA LEU A 21 7.57 1.23 -34.83
C LEU A 21 7.11 0.12 -33.88
N SER A 22 5.83 -0.26 -33.97
CA SER A 22 5.23 -1.35 -33.19
C SER A 22 5.76 -2.72 -33.63
N ASP A 23 6.02 -2.89 -34.93
CA ASP A 23 6.57 -4.14 -35.48
C ASP A 23 8.09 -4.27 -35.25
N THR A 24 8.81 -3.16 -35.12
CA THR A 24 10.24 -3.17 -34.76
C THR A 24 10.46 -3.55 -33.29
N LEU A 25 9.51 -3.26 -32.40
CA LEU A 25 9.55 -3.67 -30.99
C LEU A 25 9.14 -5.13 -30.77
N ARG A 26 8.37 -5.73 -31.69
CA ARG A 26 7.96 -7.14 -31.63
C ARG A 26 9.06 -8.12 -32.05
N SER A 27 10.04 -7.70 -32.86
CA SER A 27 11.03 -8.63 -33.43
C SER A 27 12.28 -8.89 -32.57
N ALA A 28 12.28 -8.47 -31.29
CA ALA A 28 13.40 -8.72 -30.36
C ALA A 28 13.11 -9.76 -29.27
N MET A 29 11.97 -10.45 -29.32
CA MET A 29 11.70 -11.57 -28.41
C MET A 29 12.38 -12.84 -28.92
N ARG A 30 13.55 -13.16 -28.36
CA ARG A 30 14.16 -14.48 -28.53
C ARG A 30 13.26 -15.54 -27.90
N GLU A 31 12.97 -16.54 -28.70
CA GLU A 31 12.36 -17.82 -28.38
C GLU A 31 13.12 -18.50 -27.22
N THR A 32 12.57 -18.47 -26.01
CA THR A 32 12.55 -19.59 -25.06
C THR A 32 11.51 -19.25 -24.00
N GLY A 33 10.50 -20.10 -23.85
CA GLY A 33 9.42 -19.90 -22.89
C GLY A 33 9.91 -19.90 -21.42
N PRO A 34 9.03 -19.51 -20.49
CA PRO A 34 9.34 -19.47 -19.07
C PRO A 34 9.85 -20.83 -18.59
N ARG A 35 11.07 -20.87 -18.05
CA ARG A 35 11.49 -21.98 -17.20
C ARG A 35 10.97 -21.70 -15.79
N VAL A 36 9.97 -22.47 -15.40
CA VAL A 36 9.60 -22.63 -14.00
C VAL A 36 10.77 -23.34 -13.32
N VAL A 37 11.53 -22.64 -12.49
CA VAL A 37 12.55 -23.26 -11.63
C VAL A 37 11.84 -23.89 -10.45
N THR A 38 11.37 -25.13 -10.62
CA THR A 38 11.07 -26.03 -9.51
C THR A 38 12.31 -26.84 -9.21
N ASN A 39 12.90 -26.61 -8.04
CA ASN A 39 13.97 -27.38 -7.40
C ASN A 39 15.30 -27.48 -8.16
N GLU A 40 16.31 -26.70 -7.73
CA GLU A 40 17.68 -27.20 -7.70
C GLU A 40 18.01 -27.66 -6.29
N VAL A 41 18.22 -28.97 -6.15
CA VAL A 41 18.71 -29.64 -4.96
C VAL A 41 20.24 -29.68 -5.01
N SER A 42 20.90 -29.11 -4.00
CA SER A 42 22.11 -29.61 -3.29
C SER A 42 22.84 -28.41 -2.63
N LYS A 43 23.21 -28.37 -1.34
CA LYS A 43 23.46 -29.38 -0.31
C LYS A 43 22.94 -28.89 1.06
N HIS A 44 22.30 -29.80 1.80
CA HIS A 44 21.95 -29.75 3.24
C HIS A 44 21.70 -28.39 3.92
N THR A 45 20.45 -27.93 3.86
CA THR A 45 19.80 -27.20 4.96
C THR A 45 18.32 -27.54 4.90
N TYR A 46 17.74 -27.96 6.03
CA TYR A 46 16.32 -28.27 6.13
C TYR A 46 15.53 -26.97 5.93
N LEU A 47 15.01 -26.74 4.72
CA LEU A 47 14.13 -25.62 4.42
C LEU A 47 12.68 -26.13 4.53
N PRO A 48 11.88 -25.66 5.49
CA PRO A 48 10.45 -25.96 5.50
C PRO A 48 9.81 -25.34 4.26
N THR A 49 9.42 -26.17 3.30
CA THR A 49 8.65 -25.75 2.14
C THR A 49 7.22 -25.45 2.58
N SER A 50 6.89 -24.16 2.69
CA SER A 50 5.51 -23.71 2.82
C SER A 50 4.77 -23.95 1.50
N PRO A 51 3.57 -24.57 1.49
CA PRO A 51 2.78 -24.82 0.28
C PRO A 51 2.23 -23.54 -0.39
N ARG A 52 2.62 -22.35 0.07
CA ARG A 52 2.14 -21.04 -0.44
C ARG A 52 2.81 -20.56 -1.72
N SER A 53 3.93 -21.15 -2.16
CA SER A 53 4.66 -20.64 -3.35
C SER A 53 4.01 -20.96 -4.69
N ALA A 54 2.95 -21.79 -4.73
CA ALA A 54 2.38 -22.31 -5.97
C ALA A 54 0.99 -21.76 -6.34
N ALA A 55 0.36 -20.93 -5.52
CA ALA A 55 -1.01 -20.46 -5.77
C ALA A 55 -1.05 -19.09 -6.48
N THR A 56 -1.58 -19.10 -7.71
CA THR A 56 -2.17 -17.95 -8.44
C THR A 56 -1.23 -17.01 -9.22
N ALA A 57 -0.23 -17.54 -9.93
CA ALA A 57 0.60 -16.72 -10.83
C ALA A 57 -0.20 -15.99 -11.95
N SER A 58 -1.27 -16.58 -12.49
CA SER A 58 -1.92 -16.07 -13.72
C SER A 58 -2.75 -14.78 -13.55
N MET A 59 -3.63 -14.69 -12.55
CA MET A 59 -4.43 -13.46 -12.33
C MET A 59 -3.61 -12.33 -11.69
N PHE A 60 -2.62 -12.68 -10.87
CA PHE A 60 -1.73 -11.74 -10.21
C PHE A 60 -0.79 -11.04 -11.20
N VAL A 61 -0.23 -11.77 -12.17
CA VAL A 61 0.56 -11.19 -13.26
C VAL A 61 -0.24 -10.14 -14.05
N LYS A 62 -1.55 -10.36 -14.23
CA LYS A 62 -2.42 -9.38 -14.88
C LYS A 62 -2.63 -8.11 -14.03
N ALA A 63 -2.91 -8.25 -12.73
CA ALA A 63 -3.09 -7.10 -11.83
C ALA A 63 -1.79 -6.28 -11.64
N ILE A 64 -0.62 -6.93 -11.70
CA ILE A 64 0.70 -6.26 -11.70
C ILE A 64 0.96 -5.54 -13.02
N SER A 65 0.61 -6.16 -14.15
CA SER A 65 0.70 -5.55 -15.48
C SER A 65 -0.11 -4.24 -15.56
N ASP A 66 -1.30 -4.22 -14.96
CA ASP A 66 -2.16 -3.02 -14.91
C ASP A 66 -1.54 -1.88 -14.07
N CYS A 67 -0.54 -2.18 -13.23
CA CYS A 67 0.18 -1.20 -12.41
C CYS A 67 1.47 -0.67 -13.07
N GLY A 68 1.82 -1.15 -14.27
CA GLY A 68 3.05 -0.74 -14.97
C GLY A 68 4.35 -1.34 -14.40
N LEU A 69 4.27 -2.42 -13.62
CA LEU A 69 5.44 -3.07 -13.05
C LEU A 69 6.07 -4.11 -14.01
N ARG A 70 7.41 -4.17 -14.07
CA ARG A 70 8.19 -5.12 -14.89
C ARG A 70 8.12 -6.54 -14.29
N GLU A 71 8.34 -7.57 -15.12
CA GLU A 71 8.61 -8.94 -14.66
C GLU A 71 9.87 -9.00 -13.78
N LEU A 72 9.64 -8.91 -12.47
CA LEU A 72 10.62 -9.02 -11.39
C LEU A 72 10.14 -10.10 -10.41
N PRO A 73 11.03 -10.71 -9.61
CA PRO A 73 10.62 -11.53 -8.47
C PRO A 73 9.69 -10.76 -7.53
N VAL A 74 8.41 -11.14 -7.50
CA VAL A 74 7.42 -10.57 -6.58
C VAL A 74 7.07 -11.58 -5.51
N TYR A 75 7.30 -11.19 -4.26
CA TYR A 75 6.95 -11.96 -3.09
C TYR A 75 5.60 -11.51 -2.54
N HIS A 76 4.57 -12.32 -2.72
CA HIS A 76 3.19 -11.99 -2.35
C HIS A 76 2.79 -12.66 -1.03
N ASN A 77 2.28 -11.87 -0.08
CA ASN A 77 1.75 -12.32 1.22
C ASN A 77 2.64 -13.33 1.95
N LEU A 78 3.96 -13.08 1.94
CA LEU A 78 4.93 -13.88 2.68
C LEU A 78 4.56 -14.00 4.15
N THR A 79 4.89 -15.14 4.73
CA THR A 79 4.80 -15.34 6.18
C THR A 79 5.80 -14.45 6.91
N PRO A 80 5.56 -14.12 8.19
CA PRO A 80 6.53 -13.39 8.99
C PRO A 80 7.92 -14.03 8.98
N SER A 81 8.03 -15.35 9.06
CA SER A 81 9.32 -16.05 9.01
C SER A 81 10.07 -15.84 7.70
N GLU A 82 9.37 -15.94 6.56
CA GLU A 82 9.97 -15.65 5.26
C GLU A 82 10.40 -14.17 5.17
N LEU A 83 9.59 -13.24 5.69
CA LEU A 83 9.94 -11.81 5.73
C LEU A 83 11.18 -11.55 6.60
N TYR A 84 11.35 -12.25 7.71
CA TYR A 84 12.56 -12.19 8.55
C TYR A 84 13.78 -12.66 7.76
N GLU A 85 13.71 -13.82 7.10
CA GLU A 85 14.81 -14.33 6.28
C GLU A 85 15.19 -13.33 5.18
N LYS A 86 14.20 -12.76 4.49
CA LYS A 86 14.44 -11.77 3.43
C LYS A 86 15.03 -10.48 3.99
N ALA A 87 14.58 -10.02 5.16
CA ALA A 87 15.14 -8.83 5.81
C ALA A 87 16.61 -9.04 6.18
N LEU A 88 16.93 -10.16 6.83
CA LEU A 88 18.31 -10.48 7.23
C LEU A 88 19.24 -10.68 6.02
N MET A 89 18.71 -11.16 4.90
CA MET A 89 19.50 -11.43 3.70
C MET A 89 19.71 -10.20 2.82
N TYR A 90 18.70 -9.33 2.69
CA TYR A 90 18.68 -8.28 1.67
C TYR A 90 18.53 -6.85 2.20
N GLU A 91 18.27 -6.67 3.50
CA GLU A 91 18.07 -5.36 4.10
C GLU A 91 19.17 -5.05 5.13
N PRO A 92 20.26 -4.38 4.73
CA PRO A 92 21.33 -3.99 5.64
C PRO A 92 20.79 -3.19 6.84
N GLY A 93 21.26 -3.54 8.04
CA GLY A 93 20.79 -2.94 9.29
C GLY A 93 19.54 -3.59 9.89
N SER A 94 19.03 -4.67 9.29
CA SER A 94 18.05 -5.54 9.93
C SER A 94 18.73 -6.55 10.86
N HIS A 95 18.22 -6.70 12.08
CA HIS A 95 18.78 -7.61 13.08
C HIS A 95 17.68 -8.33 13.86
N VAL A 96 17.93 -9.56 14.27
CA VAL A 96 17.09 -10.25 15.27
C VAL A 96 17.60 -9.88 16.66
N LEU A 97 16.73 -9.32 17.49
CA LEU A 97 17.02 -8.99 18.87
C LEU A 97 16.98 -10.25 19.75
N ALA A 98 17.49 -10.15 20.98
CA ALA A 98 17.46 -11.24 21.96
C ALA A 98 16.01 -11.73 22.27
N SER A 99 15.00 -10.88 22.07
CA SER A 99 13.59 -11.23 22.21
C SER A 99 13.03 -12.03 21.03
N GLY A 100 13.79 -12.19 19.94
CA GLY A 100 13.33 -12.77 18.69
C GLY A 100 12.64 -11.78 17.76
N ALA A 101 12.48 -10.50 18.14
CA ALA A 101 11.90 -9.48 17.27
C ALA A 101 12.88 -9.00 16.19
N LEU A 102 12.37 -8.74 14.99
CA LEU A 102 13.13 -8.06 13.93
C LEU A 102 13.21 -6.56 14.23
N ALA A 103 14.43 -6.05 14.40
CA ALA A 103 14.73 -4.63 14.40
C ALA A 103 15.13 -4.19 12.99
N ALA A 104 14.57 -3.08 12.51
CA ALA A 104 14.85 -2.49 11.21
C ALA A 104 14.96 -0.95 11.33
N LEU A 105 15.62 -0.33 10.35
CA LEU A 105 15.83 1.12 10.33
C LEU A 105 14.86 1.82 9.36
N SER A 106 14.18 2.88 9.82
CA SER A 106 13.30 3.73 9.00
C SER A 106 14.04 4.80 8.19
N GLY A 107 15.38 4.72 8.13
CA GLY A 107 16.23 5.70 7.46
C GLY A 107 16.22 7.06 8.18
N ALA A 108 16.33 8.14 7.41
CA ALA A 108 16.46 9.50 7.96
C ALA A 108 15.19 10.01 8.67
N LYS A 109 14.01 9.45 8.37
CA LYS A 109 12.73 9.83 8.97
C LYS A 109 12.36 8.81 10.03
N THR A 110 12.30 9.24 11.29
CA THR A 110 11.95 8.39 12.45
C THR A 110 10.51 8.60 12.92
N GLY A 111 9.74 9.40 12.20
CA GLY A 111 8.35 9.71 12.49
C GLY A 111 7.64 10.25 11.24
N ARG A 112 6.37 10.63 11.44
CA ARG A 112 5.53 11.16 10.36
C ARG A 112 6.09 12.45 9.78
N SER A 113 5.75 12.72 8.52
CA SER A 113 6.04 13.98 7.82
C SER A 113 4.74 14.72 7.44
N PRO A 114 3.98 15.30 8.40
CA PRO A 114 2.67 15.88 8.13
C PRO A 114 2.68 17.00 7.07
N LYS A 115 3.76 17.78 7.01
CA LYS A 115 3.92 18.88 6.03
C LYS A 115 4.17 18.38 4.60
N ASP A 116 4.49 17.10 4.43
CA ASP A 116 4.76 16.47 3.13
C ASP A 116 3.57 15.60 2.65
N LYS A 117 2.46 15.53 3.42
CA LYS A 117 1.21 14.89 2.97
C LYS A 117 0.55 15.73 1.90
N ARG A 118 0.05 15.10 0.83
CA ARG A 118 -0.69 15.74 -0.27
C ARG A 118 -1.94 14.94 -0.60
N VAL A 119 -3.03 15.63 -0.89
CA VAL A 119 -4.29 15.03 -1.34
C VAL A 119 -4.65 15.67 -2.66
N VAL A 120 -4.94 14.84 -3.67
CA VAL A 120 -5.34 15.34 -4.98
C VAL A 120 -6.67 16.06 -4.87
N ARG A 121 -6.75 17.29 -5.37
CA ARG A 121 -7.98 18.07 -5.42
C ARG A 121 -8.79 17.65 -6.64
N GLU A 122 -9.79 16.80 -6.39
CA GLU A 122 -10.62 16.16 -7.42
C GLU A 122 -12.08 16.62 -7.27
N ALA A 123 -12.77 16.86 -8.37
CA ALA A 123 -14.14 17.40 -8.34
C ALA A 123 -15.12 16.56 -7.49
N GLU A 124 -14.94 15.24 -7.45
CA GLU A 124 -15.81 14.29 -6.73
C GLU A 124 -15.58 14.28 -5.22
N SER A 125 -14.41 14.71 -4.73
CA SER A 125 -14.04 14.71 -3.31
C SER A 125 -13.83 16.11 -2.75
N GLU A 126 -13.77 17.14 -3.60
CA GLU A 126 -13.44 18.51 -3.25
C GLU A 126 -14.33 19.09 -2.15
N ALA A 127 -15.64 18.81 -2.20
CA ALA A 127 -16.60 19.30 -1.21
C ALA A 127 -16.51 18.57 0.14
N ASP A 128 -15.95 17.36 0.16
CA ASP A 128 -15.86 16.52 1.35
C ASP A 128 -14.54 16.71 2.11
N VAL A 129 -13.46 17.01 1.39
CA VAL A 129 -12.14 17.17 2.00
C VAL A 129 -12.04 18.53 2.67
N TRP A 130 -11.59 18.54 3.93
CA TRP A 130 -11.28 19.78 4.62
C TRP A 130 -9.99 20.40 4.06
N TRP A 131 -10.11 21.56 3.42
CA TRP A 131 -8.99 22.33 2.86
C TRP A 131 -8.70 23.60 3.67
N GLY A 132 -7.53 24.21 3.44
CA GLY A 132 -7.18 25.53 3.96
C GLY A 132 -6.46 25.53 5.31
N GLU A 133 -6.49 26.67 6.00
CA GLU A 133 -5.75 26.87 7.24
C GLU A 133 -6.20 25.90 8.35
N GLY A 134 -5.24 25.34 9.07
CA GLY A 134 -5.47 24.35 10.12
C GLY A 134 -5.73 22.92 9.62
N SER A 135 -6.01 22.74 8.32
CA SER A 135 -6.20 21.41 7.74
C SER A 135 -4.87 20.64 7.64
N PRO A 136 -4.85 19.33 7.95
CA PRO A 136 -3.71 18.47 7.64
C PRO A 136 -3.66 18.04 6.17
N ASN A 137 -4.60 18.46 5.33
CA ASN A 137 -4.69 18.08 3.91
C ASN A 137 -4.18 19.22 3.02
N PHE A 138 -2.94 19.09 2.54
CA PHE A 138 -2.39 20.00 1.53
C PHE A 138 -2.80 19.53 0.13
N GLU A 139 -3.29 20.45 -0.68
CA GLU A 139 -3.77 20.15 -2.03
C GLU A 139 -2.62 19.82 -3.01
N MET A 140 -2.97 19.10 -4.07
CA MET A 140 -2.14 18.81 -5.23
C MET A 140 -3.05 18.59 -6.46
N ASP A 141 -2.54 18.85 -7.67
CA ASP A 141 -3.24 18.48 -8.89
C ASP A 141 -3.01 17.02 -9.33
N GLU A 142 -3.90 16.51 -10.18
CA GLU A 142 -3.83 15.13 -10.67
C GLU A 142 -2.56 14.87 -11.49
N ALA A 143 -2.11 15.85 -12.29
CA ALA A 143 -0.92 15.69 -13.12
C ALA A 143 0.35 15.47 -12.28
N THR A 144 0.50 16.22 -11.19
CA THR A 144 1.62 16.06 -10.24
C THR A 144 1.56 14.72 -9.55
N PHE A 145 0.37 14.26 -9.13
CA PHE A 145 0.18 12.95 -8.55
C PHE A 145 0.65 11.84 -9.49
N ILE A 146 0.23 11.89 -10.76
CA ILE A 146 0.63 10.91 -11.77
C ILE A 146 2.16 10.91 -11.98
N ILE A 147 2.80 12.08 -12.02
CA ILE A 147 4.27 12.17 -12.09
C ILE A 147 4.93 11.44 -10.91
N ASN A 148 4.46 11.68 -9.67
CA ASN A 148 5.02 11.02 -8.50
C ASN A 148 4.71 9.51 -8.47
N ARG A 149 3.53 9.11 -8.93
CA ARG A 149 3.14 7.70 -9.10
C ARG A 149 4.07 6.99 -10.08
N GLU A 150 4.29 7.56 -11.27
CA GLU A 150 5.23 7.02 -12.27
C GLU A 150 6.63 6.90 -11.70
N ARG A 151 7.12 7.93 -11.00
CA ARG A 151 8.44 7.88 -10.33
C ARG A 151 8.54 6.76 -9.30
N ALA A 152 7.48 6.52 -8.53
CA ALA A 152 7.44 5.42 -7.56
C ALA A 152 7.47 4.07 -8.27
N VAL A 153 6.65 3.89 -9.31
CA VAL A 153 6.60 2.67 -10.13
C VAL A 153 7.95 2.42 -10.81
N ASP A 154 8.57 3.43 -11.40
CA ASP A 154 9.90 3.35 -12.03
C ASP A 154 10.96 2.90 -11.03
N TYR A 155 10.98 3.49 -9.83
CA TYR A 155 11.90 3.07 -8.78
C TYR A 155 11.67 1.61 -8.38
N LEU A 156 10.41 1.22 -8.13
CA LEU A 156 10.06 -0.16 -7.78
C LEU A 156 10.47 -1.13 -8.90
N ASN A 157 10.38 -0.71 -10.16
CA ASN A 157 10.83 -1.48 -11.33
C ASN A 157 12.35 -1.58 -11.50
N MET A 158 13.12 -0.70 -10.86
CA MET A 158 14.58 -0.79 -10.84
C MET A 158 15.11 -1.73 -9.76
N LEU A 159 14.25 -2.19 -8.84
CA LEU A 159 14.64 -3.12 -7.78
C LEU A 159 14.75 -4.54 -8.30
N ASP A 160 15.64 -5.33 -7.70
CA ASP A 160 15.76 -6.76 -8.00
C ASP A 160 14.54 -7.58 -7.59
N ARG A 161 13.70 -7.05 -6.70
CA ARG A 161 12.57 -7.76 -6.08
C ARG A 161 11.55 -6.79 -5.48
N LEU A 162 10.32 -7.26 -5.37
CA LEU A 162 9.22 -6.54 -4.73
C LEU A 162 8.52 -7.41 -3.69
N TYR A 163 7.89 -6.74 -2.73
CA TYR A 163 7.05 -7.37 -1.71
C TYR A 163 5.65 -6.79 -1.81
N VAL A 164 4.66 -7.67 -1.93
CA VAL A 164 3.25 -7.31 -1.99
C VAL A 164 2.54 -7.93 -0.80
N PHE A 165 1.79 -7.11 -0.08
CA PHE A 165 0.93 -7.56 1.01
C PHE A 165 -0.50 -7.11 0.74
N ASP A 166 -1.40 -8.07 0.64
CA ASP A 166 -2.85 -7.89 0.61
C ASP A 166 -3.44 -8.14 1.99
N GLY A 167 -4.25 -7.19 2.48
CA GLY A 167 -4.93 -7.29 3.76
C GLY A 167 -6.24 -6.49 3.80
N TYR A 168 -6.94 -6.57 4.92
CA TYR A 168 -8.18 -5.83 5.14
C TYR A 168 -7.99 -4.72 6.19
N ALA A 169 -8.71 -3.61 5.99
CA ALA A 169 -8.92 -2.58 6.99
C ALA A 169 -10.40 -2.60 7.42
N GLY A 170 -10.66 -2.76 8.72
CA GLY A 170 -12.01 -2.91 9.30
C GLY A 170 -12.40 -4.37 9.54
N TRP A 171 -12.66 -4.72 10.81
CA TRP A 171 -13.12 -6.06 11.21
C TRP A 171 -14.61 -6.32 10.93
N ASP A 172 -15.42 -5.29 10.71
CA ASP A 172 -16.80 -5.47 10.23
C ASP A 172 -16.78 -5.84 8.73
N PRO A 173 -17.22 -7.06 8.33
CA PRO A 173 -17.18 -7.51 6.94
C PRO A 173 -18.00 -6.65 5.98
N GLU A 174 -19.02 -5.94 6.46
CA GLU A 174 -19.78 -5.01 5.63
C GLU A 174 -18.98 -3.73 5.43
N ALA A 175 -18.23 -3.28 6.42
CA ALA A 175 -17.47 -2.03 6.42
C ALA A 175 -15.98 -2.17 6.01
N ARG A 176 -15.51 -3.39 5.71
CA ARG A 176 -14.10 -3.66 5.42
C ARG A 176 -13.67 -3.21 4.02
N TYR A 177 -12.41 -2.81 3.89
CA TYR A 177 -11.78 -2.45 2.61
C TYR A 177 -10.57 -3.34 2.33
N LYS A 178 -10.40 -3.73 1.07
CA LYS A 178 -9.23 -4.46 0.58
C LYS A 178 -8.08 -3.50 0.29
N ILE A 179 -6.98 -3.65 1.01
CA ILE A 179 -5.80 -2.82 0.86
C ILE A 179 -4.66 -3.68 0.28
N ARG A 180 -4.08 -3.22 -0.83
CA ARG A 180 -2.85 -3.77 -1.39
C ARG A 180 -1.68 -2.84 -1.09
N VAL A 181 -0.58 -3.39 -0.59
CA VAL A 181 0.66 -2.66 -0.37
C VAL A 181 1.72 -3.24 -1.28
N VAL A 182 2.33 -2.39 -2.11
CA VAL A 182 3.47 -2.72 -2.97
C VAL A 182 4.68 -1.97 -2.45
N CYS A 183 5.72 -2.68 -2.06
CA CYS A 183 6.90 -2.07 -1.44
C CYS A 183 8.21 -2.77 -1.82
N GLY A 184 9.30 -2.03 -1.72
CA GLY A 184 10.64 -2.55 -2.04
C GLY A 184 11.35 -3.27 -0.90
N ARG A 185 10.80 -3.25 0.32
CA ARG A 185 11.48 -3.74 1.54
C ARG A 185 10.64 -4.75 2.32
N PRO A 186 11.24 -5.85 2.82
CA PRO A 186 10.54 -6.82 3.64
C PRO A 186 10.05 -6.23 4.98
N TYR A 187 10.77 -5.25 5.54
CA TYR A 187 10.32 -4.50 6.72
C TYR A 187 8.93 -3.87 6.54
N HIS A 188 8.66 -3.25 5.38
CA HIS A 188 7.39 -2.60 5.11
C HIS A 188 6.25 -3.61 4.94
N ALA A 189 6.49 -4.73 4.25
CA ALA A 189 5.51 -5.80 4.13
C ALA A 189 5.21 -6.46 5.49
N LEU A 190 6.23 -6.71 6.31
CA LEU A 190 6.05 -7.27 7.67
C LEU A 190 5.29 -6.30 8.56
N PHE A 191 5.58 -5.00 8.48
CA PHE A 191 4.83 -3.99 9.22
C PHE A 191 3.35 -4.02 8.86
N MET A 192 3.01 -4.08 7.57
CA MET A 192 1.61 -4.12 7.14
C MET A 192 0.93 -5.47 7.42
N ASN A 193 1.69 -6.58 7.47
CA ASN A 193 1.21 -7.87 7.99
C ASN A 193 0.78 -7.79 9.47
N ASN A 194 1.46 -6.95 10.25
CA ASN A 194 1.11 -6.71 11.65
C ASN A 194 -0.07 -5.74 11.77
N MET A 195 -0.09 -4.65 11.00
CA MET A 195 -1.08 -3.57 11.19
C MET A 195 -2.43 -3.85 10.51
N LEU A 196 -2.48 -4.56 9.40
CA LEU A 196 -3.73 -4.89 8.71
C LEU A 196 -4.25 -6.26 9.12
N ILE A 197 -5.54 -6.47 8.88
CA ILE A 197 -6.19 -7.76 9.11
C ILE A 197 -5.70 -8.74 8.05
N ARG A 198 -5.12 -9.85 8.52
CA ARG A 198 -4.55 -10.90 7.68
C ARG A 198 -5.67 -11.72 7.04
N PRO A 199 -5.75 -11.79 5.70
CA PRO A 199 -6.71 -12.65 5.02
C PRO A 199 -6.46 -14.13 5.34
N SER A 200 -7.53 -14.92 5.34
CA SER A 200 -7.42 -16.38 5.25
C SER A 200 -6.85 -16.79 3.88
N GLN A 201 -6.47 -18.05 3.74
CA GLN A 201 -6.00 -18.57 2.45
C GLN A 201 -7.08 -18.52 1.36
N GLU A 202 -8.33 -18.76 1.74
CA GLU A 202 -9.49 -18.70 0.83
C GLU A 202 -9.80 -17.25 0.44
N GLU A 203 -9.72 -16.33 1.40
CA GLU A 203 -9.88 -14.90 1.16
C GLU A 203 -8.76 -14.33 0.28
N LEU A 204 -7.53 -14.81 0.44
CA LEU A 204 -6.41 -14.40 -0.40
C LEU A 204 -6.57 -14.92 -1.84
N ALA A 205 -6.99 -16.18 -2.00
CA ALA A 205 -7.27 -16.76 -3.32
C ALA A 205 -8.42 -16.04 -4.06
N SER A 206 -9.36 -15.48 -3.31
CA SER A 206 -10.52 -14.74 -3.82
C SER A 206 -10.42 -13.21 -3.64
N PHE A 207 -9.24 -12.68 -3.29
CA PHE A 207 -9.06 -11.27 -2.94
C PHE A 207 -9.49 -10.32 -4.07
N GLY A 208 -9.19 -10.69 -5.31
CA GLY A 208 -9.56 -9.93 -6.50
C GLY A 208 -8.87 -8.58 -6.58
N THR A 209 -9.57 -7.57 -7.08
CA THR A 209 -9.08 -6.19 -7.18
C THR A 209 -9.10 -5.51 -5.81
N PRO A 210 -8.00 -4.87 -5.36
CA PRO A 210 -8.01 -4.10 -4.12
C PRO A 210 -8.93 -2.87 -4.24
N ASP A 211 -9.50 -2.44 -3.11
CA ASP A 211 -10.23 -1.18 -3.05
C ASP A 211 -9.27 0.01 -3.02
N PHE A 212 -8.05 -0.18 -2.53
CA PHE A 212 -7.02 0.84 -2.48
C PHE A 212 -5.61 0.24 -2.56
N THR A 213 -4.70 0.89 -3.27
CA THR A 213 -3.30 0.44 -3.42
C THR A 213 -2.31 1.46 -2.89
N ILE A 214 -1.33 1.00 -2.10
CA ILE A 214 -0.22 1.81 -1.59
C ILE A 214 1.05 1.42 -2.32
N TYR A 215 1.67 2.37 -3.03
CA TYR A 215 3.01 2.23 -3.59
C TYR A 215 4.02 2.87 -2.64
N ASN A 216 4.70 2.03 -1.86
CA ASN A 216 5.76 2.47 -0.97
C ASN A 216 7.12 2.39 -1.67
N ALA A 217 7.48 3.49 -2.33
CA ALA A 217 8.79 3.76 -2.91
C ALA A 217 9.62 4.69 -2.00
N GLY A 218 9.42 4.62 -0.68
CA GLY A 218 9.92 5.58 0.29
C GLY A 218 11.44 5.77 0.36
N ALA A 219 12.21 4.82 -0.17
CA ALA A 219 13.66 4.94 -0.30
C ALA A 219 14.09 5.90 -1.44
N PHE A 220 13.20 6.15 -2.40
CA PHE A 220 13.45 7.05 -3.52
C PHE A 220 12.86 8.44 -3.26
N PRO A 221 13.61 9.53 -3.48
CA PRO A 221 13.14 10.87 -3.16
C PRO A 221 12.13 11.40 -4.18
N ALA A 222 11.18 12.20 -3.67
CA ALA A 222 10.37 13.08 -4.49
C ALA A 222 11.24 14.16 -5.14
N ASN A 223 10.87 14.58 -6.35
CA ASN A 223 11.58 15.66 -7.03
C ASN A 223 11.09 17.01 -6.49
N ARG A 224 11.95 17.73 -5.76
CA ARG A 224 11.67 19.05 -5.18
C ARG A 224 11.30 20.13 -6.21
N ARG A 225 11.56 19.89 -7.50
CA ARG A 225 11.23 20.80 -8.59
C ARG A 225 9.85 20.55 -9.19
N THR A 226 9.20 19.44 -8.85
CA THR A 226 7.81 19.19 -9.22
C THR A 226 6.90 20.11 -8.40
N SER A 227 5.81 20.59 -9.00
CA SER A 227 4.78 21.39 -8.33
C SER A 227 4.31 20.73 -7.02
N TYR A 228 3.85 21.54 -6.07
CA TYR A 228 3.36 21.10 -4.74
C TYR A 228 4.40 20.43 -3.81
N MET A 229 5.62 20.11 -4.28
CA MET A 229 6.68 19.51 -3.47
C MET A 229 7.40 20.54 -2.61
N THR A 230 7.40 20.33 -1.29
CA THR A 230 8.11 21.17 -0.32
C THR A 230 9.42 20.57 0.14
N SER A 231 9.63 19.27 -0.08
CA SER A 231 10.84 18.56 0.32
C SER A 231 11.10 17.37 -0.62
N SER A 232 12.12 16.56 -0.32
CA SER A 232 12.34 15.29 -1.03
C SER A 232 11.43 14.16 -0.53
N THR A 233 10.51 14.45 0.39
CA THR A 233 9.51 13.52 0.92
C THR A 233 8.14 13.92 0.36
N SER A 234 7.35 12.93 -0.03
CA SER A 234 5.95 13.13 -0.42
C SER A 234 5.10 11.93 -0.01
N ILE A 235 3.91 12.20 0.51
CA ILE A 235 2.91 11.20 0.85
C ILE A 235 1.62 11.62 0.16
N ASP A 236 1.42 11.11 -1.05
CA ASP A 236 0.36 11.56 -1.94
C ASP A 236 -0.81 10.59 -1.89
N MET A 237 -2.03 11.11 -1.96
CA MET A 237 -3.27 10.32 -1.90
C MET A 237 -4.26 10.82 -2.96
N SER A 238 -4.78 9.90 -3.76
CA SER A 238 -5.85 10.14 -4.72
C SER A 238 -7.03 9.23 -4.45
N PHE A 239 -8.23 9.81 -4.31
CA PHE A 239 -9.45 9.02 -4.13
C PHE A 239 -9.98 8.52 -5.47
N LYS A 240 -9.84 9.30 -6.55
CA LYS A 240 -10.18 8.91 -7.92
C LYS A 240 -9.39 7.70 -8.39
N HIS A 241 -8.06 7.73 -8.22
CA HIS A 241 -7.17 6.62 -8.61
C HIS A 241 -7.18 5.49 -7.58
N ARG A 242 -7.70 5.73 -6.37
CA ARG A 242 -7.70 4.78 -5.25
C ARG A 242 -6.28 4.32 -4.88
N GLU A 243 -5.39 5.29 -4.82
CA GLU A 243 -3.97 5.06 -4.68
C GLU A 243 -3.32 6.02 -3.70
N MET A 244 -2.28 5.53 -3.05
CA MET A 244 -1.35 6.31 -2.24
C MET A 244 0.07 6.04 -2.69
N VAL A 245 0.87 7.11 -2.77
CA VAL A 245 2.27 7.05 -3.21
C VAL A 245 3.15 7.63 -2.12
N ILE A 246 4.17 6.88 -1.70
CA ILE A 246 5.13 7.30 -0.68
C ILE A 246 6.51 7.40 -1.31
N LEU A 247 7.10 8.59 -1.23
CA LEU A 247 8.45 8.90 -1.68
C LEU A 247 9.25 9.59 -0.56
N GLY A 248 10.55 9.28 -0.46
CA GLY A 248 11.51 9.98 0.40
C GLY A 248 11.29 9.86 1.90
N THR A 249 10.49 8.91 2.36
CA THR A 249 10.37 8.51 3.76
C THR A 249 10.21 7.00 3.85
N GLN A 250 11.00 6.36 4.71
CA GLN A 250 10.90 4.91 4.94
C GLN A 250 10.22 4.59 6.27
N TYR A 251 9.63 5.59 6.93
CA TYR A 251 8.85 5.42 8.15
C TYR A 251 7.54 4.67 7.85
N ALA A 252 7.41 3.43 8.32
CA ALA A 252 6.27 2.58 7.97
C ALA A 252 4.92 3.10 8.48
N GLY A 253 4.93 3.92 9.54
CA GLY A 253 3.72 4.55 10.07
C GLY A 253 2.99 5.46 9.07
N GLU A 254 3.65 5.90 7.98
CA GLU A 254 2.95 6.60 6.90
C GLU A 254 1.92 5.68 6.22
N MET A 255 2.22 4.39 6.01
CA MET A 255 1.26 3.44 5.42
C MET A 255 0.06 3.23 6.35
N LYS A 256 0.29 2.98 7.65
CA LYS A 256 -0.77 2.84 8.67
C LYS A 256 -1.68 4.08 8.67
N LYS A 257 -1.10 5.27 8.83
CA LYS A 257 -1.90 6.52 8.88
C LYS A 257 -2.48 6.94 7.53
N GLY A 258 -1.94 6.44 6.42
CA GLY A 258 -2.55 6.52 5.10
C GLY A 258 -3.85 5.74 5.04
N VAL A 259 -3.84 4.47 5.46
CA VAL A 259 -5.07 3.66 5.59
C VAL A 259 -6.04 4.33 6.55
N PHE A 260 -5.58 4.85 7.69
CA PHE A 260 -6.49 5.54 8.61
C PHE A 260 -7.12 6.81 8.01
N THR A 261 -6.35 7.59 7.24
CA THR A 261 -6.88 8.76 6.51
C THR A 261 -7.98 8.33 5.55
N LEU A 262 -7.80 7.21 4.86
CA LEU A 262 -8.79 6.63 3.96
C LEU A 262 -10.07 6.23 4.71
N MET A 263 -9.93 5.57 5.86
CA MET A 263 -11.07 5.16 6.69
C MET A 263 -11.83 6.37 7.25
N ASN A 264 -11.13 7.44 7.63
CA ASN A 264 -11.75 8.70 8.04
C ASN A 264 -12.54 9.39 6.92
N TYR A 265 -12.27 9.07 5.66
CA TYR A 265 -13.02 9.58 4.51
C TYR A 265 -14.18 8.65 4.11
N TRP A 266 -13.94 7.35 4.07
CA TRP A 266 -14.90 6.38 3.56
C TRP A 266 -15.96 5.91 4.56
N LEU A 267 -15.60 5.72 5.83
CA LEU A 267 -16.56 5.25 6.84
C LEU A 267 -17.69 6.27 7.07
N PRO A 268 -17.43 7.59 7.20
CA PRO A 268 -18.51 8.56 7.41
C PRO A 268 -19.51 8.62 6.27
N LYS A 269 -19.08 8.39 5.02
CA LYS A 269 -19.97 8.30 3.85
C LYS A 269 -20.96 7.14 3.93
N ARG A 270 -20.71 6.19 4.82
CA ARG A 270 -21.53 5.02 5.10
C ARG A 270 -22.28 5.11 6.43
N GLY A 271 -22.28 6.28 7.07
CA GLY A 271 -22.89 6.48 8.39
C GLY A 271 -22.10 5.88 9.55
N ILE A 272 -20.83 5.50 9.32
CA ILE A 272 -19.97 4.91 10.35
C ILE A 272 -19.00 5.97 10.86
N LEU A 273 -18.99 6.21 12.17
CA LEU A 273 -18.09 7.16 12.80
C LEU A 273 -16.68 6.56 12.91
N SER A 274 -15.70 7.16 12.23
CA SER A 274 -14.29 6.80 12.36
C SER A 274 -13.66 7.52 13.55
N LEU A 275 -12.90 6.79 14.37
CA LEU A 275 -12.40 7.23 15.67
C LEU A 275 -10.90 6.94 15.82
N HIS A 276 -10.17 7.92 16.35
CA HIS A 276 -8.78 7.76 16.77
C HIS A 276 -8.72 7.59 18.29
N SER A 277 -8.82 6.34 18.75
CA SER A 277 -9.01 5.99 20.15
C SER A 277 -8.41 4.63 20.49
N GLY A 278 -8.05 4.42 21.75
CA GLY A 278 -7.96 3.06 22.29
C GLY A 278 -9.35 2.54 22.63
N CYS A 279 -9.57 1.24 22.60
CA CYS A 279 -10.88 0.64 22.90
C CYS A 279 -10.74 -0.73 23.59
N ASN A 280 -11.49 -0.94 24.66
CA ASN A 280 -11.60 -2.24 25.32
C ASN A 280 -13.04 -2.51 25.78
N VAL A 281 -13.30 -3.75 26.17
CA VAL A 281 -14.62 -4.21 26.62
C VAL A 281 -14.54 -4.85 28.00
N GLY A 282 -15.53 -4.60 28.85
CA GLY A 282 -15.64 -5.20 30.17
C GLY A 282 -16.36 -6.56 30.14
N ALA A 283 -16.34 -7.26 31.27
CA ALA A 283 -17.03 -8.55 31.40
C ALA A 283 -18.55 -8.46 31.20
N ALA A 284 -19.15 -7.28 31.42
CA ALA A 284 -20.57 -7.03 31.19
C ALA A 284 -20.88 -6.59 29.74
N GLY A 285 -19.88 -6.54 28.85
CA GLY A 285 -20.02 -6.04 27.48
C GLY A 285 -19.98 -4.51 27.36
N ASP A 286 -19.69 -3.79 28.46
CA ASP A 286 -19.53 -2.34 28.45
C ASP A 286 -18.26 -1.94 27.68
N VAL A 287 -18.42 -1.14 26.63
CA VAL A 287 -17.31 -0.69 25.78
C VAL A 287 -16.78 0.66 26.27
N THR A 288 -15.46 0.81 26.37
CA THR A 288 -14.79 2.06 26.77
C THR A 288 -13.86 2.54 25.68
N LEU A 289 -14.00 3.80 25.29
CA LEU A 289 -13.15 4.49 24.32
C LEU A 289 -12.21 5.48 25.01
N PHE A 290 -10.95 5.47 24.61
CA PHE A 290 -9.88 6.30 25.17
C PHE A 290 -9.35 7.25 24.09
N PHE A 291 -9.78 8.51 24.13
CA PHE A 291 -9.30 9.55 23.21
C PHE A 291 -8.06 10.25 23.76
N GLY A 292 -7.13 10.58 22.85
CA GLY A 292 -5.90 11.25 23.23
C GLY A 292 -4.89 11.33 22.09
N LEU A 293 -3.94 12.25 22.18
CA LEU A 293 -2.86 12.34 21.22
C LEU A 293 -1.84 11.21 21.43
N SER A 294 -0.84 11.10 20.54
CA SER A 294 0.24 10.15 20.75
C SER A 294 1.00 10.49 22.04
N GLY A 295 1.30 9.47 22.86
CA GLY A 295 1.99 9.64 24.14
C GLY A 295 1.11 10.05 25.33
N THR A 296 -0.21 10.23 25.17
CA THR A 296 -1.11 10.61 26.29
C THR A 296 -1.71 9.42 27.05
N GLY A 297 -1.16 8.22 26.86
CA GLY A 297 -1.57 7.02 27.60
C GLY A 297 -2.72 6.20 27.01
N LYS A 298 -3.20 6.48 25.78
CA LYS A 298 -4.27 5.69 25.12
C LYS A 298 -3.99 4.18 25.18
N THR A 299 -2.88 3.75 24.58
CA THR A 299 -2.46 2.34 24.51
C THR A 299 -2.26 1.73 25.90
N THR A 300 -1.66 2.48 26.82
CA THR A 300 -1.39 2.01 28.19
C THR A 300 -2.68 1.80 28.98
N LEU A 301 -3.65 2.71 28.86
CA LEU A 301 -4.92 2.64 29.59
C LEU A 301 -5.91 1.67 28.94
N SER A 302 -5.84 1.48 27.62
CA SER A 302 -6.70 0.51 26.92
C SER A 302 -6.28 -0.93 27.20
N ALA A 303 -4.99 -1.20 27.48
CA ALA A 303 -4.46 -2.53 27.78
C ALA A 303 -4.60 -2.93 29.27
N ASP A 304 -5.80 -2.82 29.84
CA ASP A 304 -6.11 -3.33 31.19
C ASP A 304 -6.24 -4.87 31.15
N PRO A 305 -5.47 -5.65 31.95
CA PRO A 305 -5.56 -7.10 31.98
C PRO A 305 -6.94 -7.68 32.28
N ARG A 306 -7.85 -6.89 32.88
CA ARG A 306 -9.22 -7.30 33.22
C ARG A 306 -10.23 -7.00 32.11
N ARG A 307 -9.81 -6.31 31.05
CA ARG A 307 -10.69 -5.87 29.95
C ARG A 307 -10.07 -6.27 28.61
N PRO A 308 -10.65 -7.24 27.89
CA PRO A 308 -10.17 -7.58 26.55
C PRO A 308 -10.04 -6.35 25.65
N LEU A 309 -8.88 -6.21 25.01
CA LEU A 309 -8.58 -5.11 24.09
C LEU A 309 -9.31 -5.36 22.75
N ILE A 310 -9.99 -4.33 22.24
CA ILE A 310 -10.56 -4.33 20.89
C ILE A 310 -9.52 -3.80 19.90
N GLY A 311 -8.86 -2.70 20.24
CA GLY A 311 -7.72 -2.13 19.51
C GLY A 311 -7.16 -0.91 20.24
N ASP A 312 -5.95 -0.46 19.92
CA ASP A 312 -5.26 0.59 20.68
C ASP A 312 -5.34 1.99 20.05
N ASP A 313 -5.70 2.11 18.77
CA ASP A 313 -5.54 3.38 18.05
C ASP A 313 -6.69 3.74 17.08
N GLU A 314 -7.23 2.81 16.28
CA GLU A 314 -8.15 3.14 15.17
C GLU A 314 -9.43 2.28 15.16
N HIS A 315 -10.60 2.91 15.29
CA HIS A 315 -11.89 2.21 15.36
C HIS A 315 -12.97 2.81 14.46
N GLY A 316 -13.93 1.99 14.06
CA GLY A 316 -15.20 2.43 13.49
C GLY A 316 -16.33 2.17 14.48
N TRP A 317 -17.32 3.07 14.54
CA TRP A 317 -18.55 2.92 15.32
C TRP A 317 -19.76 3.07 14.40
N GLY A 318 -20.45 1.96 14.14
CA GLY A 318 -21.70 1.90 13.38
C GLY A 318 -22.85 1.30 14.19
N ASP A 319 -23.94 0.95 13.51
CA ASP A 319 -25.18 0.47 14.15
C ASP A 319 -25.01 -0.83 14.95
N LYS A 320 -24.02 -1.66 14.58
CA LYS A 320 -23.71 -2.93 15.24
C LYS A 320 -22.69 -2.80 16.39
N GLY A 321 -22.23 -1.58 16.66
CA GLY A 321 -21.24 -1.29 17.70
C GLY A 321 -19.88 -0.84 17.16
N VAL A 322 -18.84 -1.02 17.98
CA VAL A 322 -17.47 -0.59 17.70
C VAL A 322 -16.65 -1.76 17.15
N PHE A 323 -15.86 -1.51 16.10
CA PHE A 323 -14.93 -2.48 15.53
C PHE A 323 -13.55 -1.86 15.34
N ASN A 324 -12.51 -2.68 15.43
CA ASN A 324 -11.13 -2.26 15.14
C ASN A 324 -10.94 -2.14 13.61
N ILE A 325 -10.20 -1.12 13.18
CA ILE A 325 -9.79 -0.96 11.79
C ILE A 325 -8.55 -1.82 11.49
N GLU A 326 -7.74 -2.08 12.51
CA GLU A 326 -6.42 -2.70 12.41
C GLU A 326 -6.41 -4.19 12.77
N GLY A 327 -5.36 -4.90 12.38
CA GLY A 327 -5.09 -6.30 12.71
C GLY A 327 -4.01 -6.50 13.78
N GLY A 328 -3.44 -5.42 14.34
CA GLY A 328 -2.40 -5.45 15.36
C GLY A 328 -2.03 -4.06 15.87
N CYS A 329 -0.93 -3.98 16.63
CA CYS A 329 -0.44 -2.80 17.34
C CYS A 329 1.08 -2.62 17.11
#